data_AF-A0A8W8NE72-F1
#
_entry.id   AF-A0A8W8NE72-F1
#
_cell.length_a   1.000
_cell.length_b   1.000
_cell.length_c   1.000
_cell.angle_alpha   90.00
_cell.angle_beta   90.00
_cell.angle_gamma   90.00
#
_symmetry.space_group_name_H-M   'P 1'
#
loop_
_entity.id
_entity.type
_entity.pdbx_description
1 polymer ?
#
loop_
_entity_poly.entity_id
_entity_poly.type
_entity_poly.pdbx_seq_one_letter_code
_entity_poly.pdbx_strand_id
1 'polypeptide(L)'
;MLELGDKQKLIYCIAHVCNGHACRSIRIILLLGLAIAAFAQNDFLEAHNQIRRQERGAANMKMMSWSPELATVAQRWANTCREGHNPRRSSSSYRNLGENIYRRTDRASAIDVVKNWYSEKRQYNFNYNHCFGVCGHYTQVVWADSDALGCGVAYCRNLFGGRGGYNYVCNYGPAGNWNGKKPYIAGRQCSRCPRGYRCQNGLCAKSAWK
;
A
#
# COMPACT_ATOMS: atom_id res chain seq x y z
N MET A 1 -8.24 0.52 -35.66
CA MET A 1 -7.65 1.76 -35.10
C MET A 1 -8.35 2.02 -33.77
N LEU A 2 -7.66 1.83 -32.65
CA LEU A 2 -8.22 2.12 -31.33
C LEU A 2 -7.77 3.52 -30.92
N GLU A 3 -8.73 4.41 -30.66
CA GLU A 3 -8.45 5.77 -30.19
C GLU A 3 -7.84 5.72 -28.79
N LEU A 4 -6.63 6.27 -28.65
CA LEU A 4 -5.96 6.44 -27.37
C LEU A 4 -6.44 7.73 -26.70
N GLY A 5 -6.77 7.67 -25.41
CA GLY A 5 -7.14 8.85 -24.63
C GLY A 5 -6.00 9.86 -24.50
N ASP A 6 -6.33 11.12 -24.20
CA ASP A 6 -5.39 12.26 -24.31
C ASP A 6 -4.12 12.15 -23.45
N LYS A 7 -4.13 11.36 -22.37
CA LYS A 7 -2.92 11.07 -21.57
C LYS A 7 -1.94 10.13 -22.28
N GLN A 8 -2.42 9.22 -23.13
CA GLN A 8 -1.58 8.34 -23.95
C GLN A 8 -1.01 9.05 -25.17
N LYS A 9 -1.70 10.06 -25.71
CA LYS A 9 -1.19 10.90 -26.80
C LYS A 9 0.04 11.71 -26.35
N LEU A 10 0.04 12.22 -25.10
CA LEU A 10 1.17 12.98 -24.55
C LEU A 10 2.45 12.13 -24.42
N ILE A 11 2.31 10.83 -24.16
CA ILE A 11 3.44 9.88 -24.08
C ILE A 11 3.99 9.57 -25.48
N TYR A 12 3.12 9.53 -26.50
CA TYR A 12 3.53 9.27 -27.89
C TYR A 12 4.29 10.46 -28.52
N CYS A 13 3.93 11.70 -28.17
CA CYS A 13 4.61 12.89 -28.71
C CYS A 13 6.08 13.03 -28.24
N ILE A 14 6.45 12.46 -27.08
CA ILE A 14 7.85 12.49 -26.61
C ILE A 14 8.73 11.50 -27.41
N ALA A 15 8.12 10.51 -28.09
CA ALA A 15 8.82 9.43 -28.78
C ALA A 15 9.34 9.77 -30.19
N HIS A 16 9.06 10.97 -30.73
CA HIS A 16 9.52 11.37 -32.06
C HIS A 16 10.11 12.78 -32.07
N VAL A 17 11.39 12.92 -31.71
CA VAL A 17 12.22 14.02 -32.23
C VAL A 17 12.84 13.52 -33.54
N CYS A 18 12.15 13.76 -34.65
CA CYS A 18 12.71 13.58 -35.98
C CYS A 18 13.35 14.90 -36.41
N ASN A 19 14.68 14.98 -36.38
CA ASN A 19 15.41 15.92 -37.23
C ASN A 19 16.31 15.11 -38.17
N GLY A 20 16.09 15.32 -39.46
CA GLY A 20 16.84 14.85 -40.64
C GLY A 20 17.92 13.78 -40.43
N HIS A 21 17.66 12.61 -41.03
CA HIS A 21 18.59 11.52 -41.36
C HIS A 21 18.88 10.47 -40.26
N ALA A 22 18.44 9.24 -40.57
CA ALA A 22 18.71 7.94 -39.93
C ALA A 22 18.01 7.62 -38.60
N CYS A 23 16.87 6.90 -38.70
CA CYS A 23 16.27 6.18 -37.58
C CYS A 23 17.12 4.94 -37.24
N ARG A 24 18.00 5.03 -36.24
CA ARG A 24 18.64 3.85 -35.64
C ARG A 24 17.76 3.32 -34.51
N SER A 25 17.32 2.07 -34.64
CA SER A 25 16.49 1.36 -33.65
C SER A 25 17.27 1.17 -32.34
N ILE A 26 17.07 2.08 -31.38
CA ILE A 26 17.69 2.00 -30.05
C ILE A 26 16.69 1.38 -29.07
N ARG A 27 17.09 0.24 -28.51
CA ARG A 27 16.65 -0.46 -27.27
C ARG A 27 15.60 0.24 -26.36
N ILE A 28 14.36 0.45 -26.81
CA ILE A 28 13.28 1.03 -25.99
C ILE A 28 12.42 -0.03 -25.26
N ILE A 29 12.54 -1.31 -25.61
CA ILE A 29 11.72 -2.39 -25.02
C ILE A 29 12.03 -2.63 -23.52
N LEU A 30 13.27 -2.39 -23.07
CA LEU A 30 13.65 -2.63 -21.66
C LEU A 30 13.13 -1.52 -20.70
N LEU A 31 13.05 -0.27 -21.18
CA LEU A 31 12.59 0.85 -20.37
C LEU A 31 11.07 0.84 -20.17
N LEU A 32 10.32 0.33 -21.15
CA LEU A 32 8.88 0.07 -21.00
C LEU A 32 8.61 -1.00 -19.94
N GLY A 33 9.42 -2.06 -19.86
CA GLY A 33 9.29 -3.10 -18.83
C GLY A 33 9.55 -2.59 -17.40
N LEU A 34 10.55 -1.73 -17.23
CA LEU A 34 10.87 -1.09 -15.93
C LEU A 34 9.79 -0.08 -15.51
N ALA A 35 9.23 0.69 -16.45
CA ALA A 35 8.16 1.65 -16.17
C ALA A 35 6.83 0.98 -15.80
N ILE A 36 6.48 -0.14 -16.45
CA ILE A 36 5.28 -0.92 -16.14
C ILE A 36 5.38 -1.54 -14.73
N ALA A 37 6.57 -1.98 -14.31
CA ALA A 37 6.80 -2.50 -12.96
C ALA A 37 6.74 -1.43 -11.85
N ALA A 38 7.10 -0.18 -12.15
CA ALA A 38 6.99 0.94 -11.21
C ALA A 38 5.54 1.40 -11.00
N PHE A 39 4.65 1.21 -11.99
CA PHE A 39 3.27 1.69 -11.94
C PHE A 39 2.37 0.88 -10.98
N ALA A 40 2.47 -0.45 -10.96
CA ALA A 40 1.63 -1.29 -10.08
C ALA A 40 1.95 -1.15 -8.58
N GLN A 41 3.14 -0.64 -8.24
CA GLN A 41 3.61 -0.46 -6.86
C GLN A 41 2.98 0.76 -6.17
N ASN A 42 2.39 1.69 -6.95
CA ASN A 42 1.75 2.89 -6.40
C ASN A 42 0.28 2.69 -5.99
N ASP A 43 -0.45 1.73 -6.57
CA ASP A 43 -1.90 1.61 -6.32
C ASP A 43 -2.23 1.26 -4.86
N PHE A 44 -1.45 0.38 -4.23
CA PHE A 44 -1.63 0.06 -2.81
C PHE A 44 -1.27 1.25 -1.91
N LEU A 45 -0.20 1.97 -2.22
CA LEU A 45 0.20 3.15 -1.45
C LEU A 45 -0.86 4.25 -1.54
N GLU A 46 -1.35 4.51 -2.75
CA GLU A 46 -2.41 5.48 -3.00
C GLU A 46 -3.69 5.09 -2.27
N ALA A 47 -4.13 3.82 -2.38
CA ALA A 47 -5.30 3.31 -1.69
C ALA A 47 -5.19 3.46 -0.16
N HIS A 48 -4.04 3.12 0.44
CA HIS A 48 -3.84 3.31 1.87
C HIS A 48 -3.91 4.77 2.28
N ASN A 49 -3.19 5.65 1.58
CA ASN A 49 -3.19 7.07 1.89
C ASN A 49 -4.58 7.71 1.64
N GLN A 50 -5.34 7.25 0.64
CA GLN A 50 -6.73 7.67 0.42
C GLN A 50 -7.61 7.28 1.62
N ILE A 51 -7.52 6.03 2.10
CA ILE A 51 -8.30 5.56 3.25
C ILE A 51 -7.88 6.29 4.54
N ARG A 52 -6.59 6.47 4.78
CA ARG A 52 -6.07 7.21 5.95
C ARG A 52 -6.56 8.66 5.98
N ARG A 53 -6.71 9.32 4.82
CA ARG A 53 -7.30 10.68 4.73
C ARG A 53 -8.77 10.73 5.11
N GLN A 54 -9.50 9.63 4.95
CA GLN A 54 -10.92 9.56 5.30
C GLN A 54 -11.13 9.41 6.81
N GLU A 55 -10.08 9.05 7.57
CA GLU A 55 -10.12 8.94 9.03
C GLU A 55 -10.03 10.34 9.68
N ARG A 56 -11.11 11.12 9.55
CA ARG A 56 -11.18 12.53 9.99
C ARG A 56 -10.94 12.75 11.48
N GLY A 57 -11.13 11.71 12.29
CA GLY A 57 -10.88 11.74 13.75
C GLY A 57 -9.42 11.56 14.15
N ALA A 58 -8.49 11.38 13.20
CA ALA A 58 -7.09 11.12 13.50
C ALA A 58 -6.22 12.39 13.44
N ALA A 59 -5.70 12.82 14.58
CA ALA A 59 -4.92 14.05 14.70
C ALA A 59 -3.46 13.92 14.22
N ASN A 60 -2.90 12.71 14.23
CA ASN A 60 -1.47 12.45 14.02
C ASN A 60 -1.19 11.44 12.89
N MET A 61 -2.17 11.18 12.01
CA MET A 61 -2.06 10.14 10.97
C MET A 61 -0.92 10.45 9.99
N LYS A 62 0.15 9.65 9.99
CA LYS A 62 1.26 9.86 9.05
C LYS A 62 0.88 9.45 7.63
N MET A 63 1.41 10.16 6.64
CA MET A 63 1.39 9.72 5.25
C MET A 63 2.35 8.54 5.10
N MET A 64 1.88 7.47 4.48
CA MET A 64 2.73 6.33 4.16
C MET A 64 3.57 6.62 2.92
N SER A 65 4.78 6.05 2.88
CA SER A 65 5.66 5.97 1.73
C SER A 65 5.91 4.51 1.35
N TRP A 66 6.16 4.24 0.06
CA TRP A 66 6.50 2.89 -0.38
C TRP A 66 7.91 2.49 0.08
N SER A 67 8.05 1.25 0.51
CA SER A 67 9.34 0.64 0.86
C SER A 67 9.56 -0.61 -0.02
N PRO A 68 10.55 -0.58 -0.93
CA PRO A 68 10.92 -1.74 -1.74
C PRO A 68 11.35 -2.95 -0.89
N GLU A 69 11.97 -2.71 0.27
CA GLU A 69 12.36 -3.76 1.21
C GLU A 69 11.14 -4.50 1.75
N LEU A 70 10.13 -3.75 2.23
CA LEU A 70 8.88 -4.32 2.73
C LEU A 70 8.12 -5.07 1.63
N ALA A 71 8.10 -4.52 0.42
CA ALA A 71 7.44 -5.15 -0.72
C ALA A 71 8.10 -6.48 -1.09
N THR A 72 9.44 -6.55 -1.01
CA THR A 72 10.19 -7.79 -1.21
C THR A 72 9.81 -8.85 -0.18
N VAL A 73 9.67 -8.47 1.10
CA VAL A 73 9.24 -9.39 2.17
C VAL A 73 7.81 -9.87 1.92
N ALA A 74 6.90 -8.95 1.61
CA ALA A 74 5.50 -9.24 1.35
C ALA A 74 5.32 -10.15 0.13
N GLN A 75 6.01 -9.87 -0.98
CA GLN A 75 5.95 -10.67 -2.20
C GLN A 75 6.51 -12.08 -1.99
N ARG A 76 7.63 -12.20 -1.25
CA ARG A 76 8.18 -13.53 -0.89
C ARG A 76 7.16 -14.34 -0.11
N TRP A 77 6.48 -13.74 0.87
CA TRP A 77 5.43 -14.44 1.62
C TRP A 77 4.21 -14.77 0.76
N ALA A 78 3.76 -13.83 -0.07
CA ALA A 78 2.63 -14.04 -0.98
C ALA A 78 2.86 -15.26 -1.88
N ASN A 79 4.07 -15.39 -2.44
CA ASN A 79 4.48 -16.49 -3.31
C ASN A 79 4.51 -17.86 -2.62
N THR A 80 4.58 -17.92 -1.29
CA THR A 80 4.55 -19.22 -0.58
C THR A 80 3.19 -19.88 -0.68
N CYS A 81 2.14 -19.10 -0.93
CA CYS A 81 0.76 -19.59 -0.97
C CYS A 81 0.36 -20.40 0.28
N ARG A 82 1.00 -20.10 1.42
CA ARG A 82 0.69 -20.70 2.72
C ARG A 82 -0.40 -19.90 3.41
N GLU A 83 -1.19 -20.60 4.22
CA GLU A 83 -2.13 -19.97 5.13
C GLU A 83 -1.41 -19.30 6.31
N GLY A 84 -2.04 -18.28 6.87
CA GLY A 84 -1.51 -17.53 8.01
C GLY A 84 -0.47 -16.45 7.69
N HIS A 85 -0.01 -15.81 8.76
CA HIS A 85 0.95 -14.71 8.74
C HIS A 85 2.40 -15.18 8.60
N ASN A 86 3.26 -14.35 8.03
CA ASN A 86 4.69 -14.59 7.97
C ASN A 86 5.28 -14.56 9.39
N PRO A 87 5.82 -15.69 9.91
CA PRO A 87 6.34 -15.75 11.27
C PRO A 87 7.68 -15.04 11.46
N ARG A 88 8.40 -14.72 10.36
CA ARG A 88 9.74 -14.12 10.38
C ARG A 88 9.81 -12.86 9.52
N ARG A 89 8.77 -12.03 9.57
CA ARG A 89 8.69 -10.76 8.83
C ARG A 89 9.53 -9.67 9.51
N SER A 90 10.64 -9.34 8.88
CA SER A 90 11.55 -8.26 9.26
C SER A 90 12.19 -7.67 8.01
N SER A 91 12.74 -6.47 8.11
CA SER A 91 13.61 -5.89 7.08
C SER A 91 14.89 -5.33 7.72
N SER A 92 15.82 -4.84 6.90
CA SER A 92 16.98 -4.06 7.35
C SER A 92 16.55 -2.84 8.17
N SER A 93 15.45 -2.19 7.77
CA SER A 93 14.93 -0.99 8.42
C SER A 93 14.11 -1.27 9.69
N TYR A 94 13.52 -2.47 9.82
CA TYR A 94 12.59 -2.78 10.91
C TYR A 94 12.73 -4.22 11.41
N ARG A 95 13.02 -4.39 12.70
CA ARG A 95 13.14 -5.71 13.35
C ARG A 95 11.85 -6.53 13.28
N ASN A 96 10.69 -5.87 13.34
CA ASN A 96 9.37 -6.51 13.24
C ASN A 96 8.47 -5.68 12.33
N LEU A 97 7.69 -6.35 11.47
CA LEU A 97 6.74 -5.72 10.57
C LEU A 97 5.30 -6.01 10.96
N GLY A 98 4.41 -5.06 10.69
CA GLY A 98 2.97 -5.33 10.61
C GLY A 98 2.66 -6.14 9.37
N GLU A 99 1.51 -6.81 9.32
CA GLU A 99 1.08 -7.56 8.14
C GLU A 99 -0.44 -7.65 8.04
N ASN A 100 -0.95 -7.35 6.86
CA ASN A 100 -2.32 -7.67 6.47
C ASN A 100 -2.29 -8.67 5.30
N ILE A 101 -3.22 -9.62 5.32
CA ILE A 101 -3.38 -10.62 4.27
C ILE A 101 -4.84 -10.60 3.80
N TYR A 102 -5.05 -10.76 2.50
CA TYR A 102 -6.38 -10.95 1.93
C TYR A 102 -6.32 -12.00 0.81
N ARG A 103 -7.31 -12.88 0.75
CA ARG A 103 -7.40 -13.93 -0.26
C ARG A 103 -8.78 -13.88 -0.90
N ARG A 104 -8.82 -14.00 -2.22
CA ARG A 104 -10.06 -14.11 -3.02
C ARG A 104 -9.81 -14.91 -4.29
N THR A 105 -10.85 -15.47 -4.89
CA THR A 105 -10.74 -16.31 -6.09
C THR A 105 -10.41 -15.52 -7.36
N ASP A 106 -10.95 -14.31 -7.49
CA ASP A 106 -10.76 -13.43 -8.64
C ASP A 106 -9.82 -12.25 -8.31
N ARG A 107 -9.30 -11.54 -9.31
CA ARG A 107 -8.32 -10.46 -9.08
C ARG A 107 -9.03 -9.18 -8.60
N ALA A 108 -8.70 -8.71 -7.40
CA ALA A 108 -9.06 -7.39 -6.88
C ALA A 108 -8.15 -6.27 -7.40
N SER A 109 -8.71 -5.07 -7.49
CA SER A 109 -7.94 -3.82 -7.46
C SER A 109 -7.35 -3.58 -6.05
N ALA A 110 -6.27 -2.80 -5.96
CA ALA A 110 -5.65 -2.48 -4.67
C ALA A 110 -6.62 -1.76 -3.71
N ILE A 111 -7.42 -0.82 -4.21
CA ILE A 111 -8.40 -0.09 -3.40
C ILE A 111 -9.48 -1.01 -2.83
N ASP A 112 -9.92 -2.03 -3.56
CA ASP A 112 -10.92 -2.98 -3.04
C ASP A 112 -10.35 -3.84 -1.92
N VAL A 113 -9.08 -4.24 -2.02
CA VAL A 113 -8.37 -4.96 -0.94
C VAL A 113 -8.28 -4.09 0.31
N VAL A 114 -7.81 -2.83 0.17
CA VAL A 114 -7.67 -1.93 1.32
C VAL A 114 -9.03 -1.57 1.92
N LYS A 115 -10.06 -1.37 1.10
CA LYS A 115 -11.44 -1.17 1.59
C LYS A 115 -11.98 -2.38 2.34
N ASN A 116 -11.66 -3.60 1.90
CA ASN A 116 -12.04 -4.81 2.62
C ASN A 116 -11.44 -4.83 4.03
N TRP A 117 -10.13 -4.61 4.15
CA TRP A 117 -9.46 -4.47 5.46
C TRP A 117 -10.03 -3.33 6.29
N TYR A 118 -10.27 -2.17 5.69
CA TYR A 118 -10.85 -1.01 6.37
C TYR A 118 -12.29 -1.23 6.83
N SER A 119 -13.06 -2.09 6.15
CA SER A 119 -14.47 -2.38 6.49
C SER A 119 -14.64 -2.96 7.89
N GLU A 120 -13.59 -3.55 8.46
CA GLU A 120 -13.56 -4.02 9.84
C GLU A 120 -13.77 -2.90 10.86
N LYS A 121 -13.62 -1.62 10.48
CA LYS A 121 -13.96 -0.46 11.29
C LYS A 121 -15.33 -0.59 11.96
N ARG A 122 -16.30 -1.21 11.28
CA ARG A 122 -17.66 -1.45 11.82
C ARG A 122 -17.69 -2.31 13.09
N GLN A 123 -16.64 -3.10 13.34
CA GLN A 123 -16.48 -3.97 14.51
C GLN A 123 -15.60 -3.35 15.59
N TYR A 124 -15.03 -2.16 15.36
CA TYR A 124 -14.08 -1.54 16.26
C TYR A 124 -14.67 -0.29 16.92
N ASN A 125 -14.74 -0.30 18.25
CA ASN A 125 -15.09 0.87 19.04
C ASN A 125 -13.82 1.61 19.49
N PHE A 126 -13.59 2.77 18.89
CA PHE A 126 -12.42 3.59 19.18
C PHE A 126 -12.39 4.13 20.61
N ASN A 127 -13.54 4.46 21.20
CA ASN A 127 -13.59 5.06 22.55
C ASN A 127 -13.08 4.07 23.59
N TYR A 128 -13.55 2.82 23.52
CA TYR A 128 -13.16 1.75 24.44
C TYR A 128 -11.91 0.99 24.01
N ASN A 129 -11.33 1.30 22.83
CA ASN A 129 -10.27 0.49 22.22
C ASN A 129 -10.64 -1.00 22.15
N HIS A 130 -11.88 -1.29 21.77
CA HIS A 130 -12.45 -2.63 21.85
C HIS A 130 -12.87 -3.12 20.47
N CYS A 131 -12.65 -4.41 20.22
CA CYS A 131 -13.01 -5.07 18.97
C CYS A 131 -14.06 -6.15 19.24
N PHE A 132 -15.20 -6.08 18.56
CA PHE A 132 -16.30 -7.04 18.69
C PHE A 132 -16.19 -8.24 17.74
N GLY A 133 -15.14 -8.30 16.92
CA GLY A 133 -14.92 -9.36 15.94
C GLY A 133 -13.49 -9.36 15.44
N VAL A 134 -13.29 -9.17 14.13
CA VAL A 134 -11.97 -8.96 13.54
C VAL A 134 -11.80 -7.47 13.25
N CYS A 135 -10.74 -6.88 13.78
CA CYS A 135 -10.41 -5.46 13.60
C CYS A 135 -8.94 -5.21 13.23
N GLY A 136 -8.11 -6.24 13.27
CA GLY A 136 -6.66 -6.12 13.16
C GLY A 136 -6.22 -5.55 11.82
N HIS A 137 -6.95 -5.85 10.74
CA HIS A 137 -6.63 -5.31 9.43
C HIS A 137 -6.97 -3.83 9.37
N TYR A 138 -8.15 -3.43 9.88
CA TYR A 138 -8.54 -2.03 9.99
C TYR A 138 -7.50 -1.24 10.80
N THR A 139 -7.22 -1.67 12.04
CA THR A 139 -6.34 -0.92 12.93
C THR A 139 -4.93 -0.78 12.36
N GLN A 140 -4.43 -1.77 11.61
CA GLN A 140 -3.15 -1.66 10.92
C GLN A 140 -3.18 -0.68 9.74
N VAL A 141 -4.23 -0.67 8.91
CA VAL A 141 -4.40 0.30 7.80
C VAL A 141 -4.38 1.73 8.33
N VAL A 142 -5.05 1.98 9.45
CA VAL A 142 -5.12 3.31 10.09
C VAL A 142 -4.13 3.48 11.25
N TRP A 143 -3.06 2.68 11.32
CA TRP A 143 -2.05 2.85 12.36
C TRP A 143 -1.21 4.10 12.09
N ALA A 144 -1.33 5.14 12.92
CA ALA A 144 -0.74 6.45 12.67
C ALA A 144 0.78 6.40 12.52
N ASP A 145 1.44 5.54 13.30
CA ASP A 145 2.90 5.46 13.30
C ASP A 145 3.50 4.67 12.16
N SER A 146 2.73 3.77 11.52
CA SER A 146 3.16 3.02 10.34
C SER A 146 3.19 3.96 9.13
N ASP A 147 4.40 4.34 8.71
CA ASP A 147 4.65 5.30 7.62
C ASP A 147 5.43 4.70 6.44
N ALA A 148 5.81 3.41 6.52
CA ALA A 148 6.37 2.63 5.43
C ALA A 148 5.44 1.46 5.09
N LEU A 149 5.19 1.26 3.79
CA LEU A 149 4.32 0.20 3.25
C LEU A 149 5.04 -0.55 2.13
N GLY A 150 4.88 -1.87 2.09
CA GLY A 150 5.20 -2.65 0.91
C GLY A 150 4.27 -3.84 0.76
N CYS A 151 3.83 -4.11 -0.46
CA CYS A 151 2.84 -5.15 -0.74
C CYS A 151 3.29 -6.09 -1.86
N GLY A 152 2.78 -7.30 -1.84
CA GLY A 152 2.98 -8.31 -2.87
C GLY A 152 1.71 -9.09 -3.15
N VAL A 153 1.58 -9.60 -4.38
CA VAL A 153 0.41 -10.34 -4.84
C VAL A 153 0.88 -11.60 -5.58
N ALA A 154 0.30 -12.75 -5.25
CA ALA A 154 0.58 -14.00 -5.93
C ALA A 154 -0.71 -14.72 -6.30
N TYR A 155 -0.74 -15.37 -7.47
CA TYR A 155 -1.77 -16.34 -7.77
C TYR A 155 -1.35 -17.71 -7.22
N CYS A 156 -2.24 -18.33 -6.47
CA CYS A 156 -1.98 -19.53 -5.69
C CYS A 156 -2.99 -20.61 -6.05
N ARG A 157 -2.54 -21.66 -6.75
CA ARG A 157 -3.39 -22.76 -7.23
C ARG A 157 -4.01 -23.59 -6.12
N ASN A 158 -3.34 -23.69 -4.98
CA ASN A 158 -3.75 -24.48 -3.82
C ASN A 158 -4.81 -23.78 -2.94
N LEU A 159 -5.13 -22.50 -3.18
CA LEU A 159 -6.18 -21.81 -2.43
C LEU A 159 -7.57 -22.33 -2.79
N PHE A 160 -8.51 -22.13 -1.86
CA PHE A 160 -9.93 -22.44 -2.04
C PHE A 160 -10.19 -23.88 -2.48
N GLY A 161 -9.49 -24.84 -1.86
CA GLY A 161 -9.64 -26.27 -2.18
C GLY A 161 -9.14 -26.62 -3.59
N GLY A 162 -8.08 -25.95 -4.07
CA GLY A 162 -7.50 -26.21 -5.40
C GLY A 162 -8.13 -25.44 -6.56
N ARG A 163 -9.14 -24.59 -6.30
CA ARG A 163 -9.77 -23.74 -7.33
C ARG A 163 -8.87 -22.61 -7.81
N GLY A 164 -7.84 -22.28 -7.02
CA GLY A 164 -6.95 -21.17 -7.28
C GLY A 164 -7.54 -19.82 -6.84
N GLY A 165 -6.64 -18.88 -6.57
CA GLY A 165 -7.02 -17.53 -6.20
C GLY A 165 -5.81 -16.63 -5.97
N TYR A 166 -6.08 -15.37 -5.67
CA TYR A 166 -5.06 -14.35 -5.44
C TYR A 166 -4.83 -14.15 -3.94
N ASN A 167 -3.56 -14.21 -3.55
CA ASN A 167 -3.06 -13.94 -2.21
C ASN A 167 -2.40 -12.55 -2.18
N TYR A 168 -3.00 -11.63 -1.43
CA TYR A 168 -2.52 -10.26 -1.25
C TYR A 168 -1.88 -10.14 0.13
N VAL A 169 -0.65 -9.65 0.20
CA VAL A 169 0.10 -9.44 1.44
C VAL A 169 0.62 -8.01 1.45
N CYS A 170 0.39 -7.27 2.52
CA CYS A 170 1.01 -5.96 2.76
C CYS A 170 1.75 -5.97 4.10
N ASN A 171 3.01 -5.56 4.11
CA ASN A 171 3.80 -5.33 5.31
C ASN A 171 3.92 -3.84 5.64
N TYR A 172 3.94 -3.54 6.94
CA TYR A 172 3.90 -2.19 7.49
C TYR A 172 5.09 -1.94 8.42
N GLY A 173 5.77 -0.81 8.23
CA GLY A 173 6.90 -0.36 9.04
C GLY A 173 6.64 1.02 9.64
N PRO A 174 6.94 1.26 10.94
CA PRO A 174 7.01 0.24 11.98
C PRO A 174 5.69 -0.55 12.12
N ALA A 175 5.76 -1.72 12.77
CA ALA A 175 4.58 -2.53 13.06
C ALA A 175 3.55 -1.78 13.91
N GLY A 176 2.26 -1.95 13.57
CA GLY A 176 1.14 -1.47 14.36
C GLY A 176 0.59 -2.53 15.31
N ASN A 177 -0.68 -2.34 15.71
CA ASN A 177 -1.47 -3.29 16.51
C ASN A 177 -0.82 -3.68 17.85
N TRP A 178 -0.19 -2.71 18.52
CA TRP A 178 0.36 -2.92 19.86
C TRP A 178 -0.77 -3.12 20.89
N ASN A 179 -0.65 -4.17 21.71
CA ASN A 179 -1.64 -4.50 22.74
C ASN A 179 -1.93 -3.30 23.65
N GLY A 180 -3.22 -3.02 23.84
CA GLY A 180 -3.68 -1.91 24.68
C GLY A 180 -3.50 -0.51 24.09
N LYS A 181 -3.00 -0.37 22.86
CA LYS A 181 -2.83 0.94 22.18
C LYS A 181 -3.91 1.16 21.13
N LYS A 182 -4.34 2.42 20.98
CA LYS A 182 -5.25 2.86 19.91
C LYS A 182 -4.45 3.09 18.62
N PRO A 183 -5.08 2.95 17.43
CA PRO A 183 -4.38 3.09 16.16
C PRO A 183 -3.88 4.51 15.89
N TYR A 184 -4.50 5.53 16.48
CA TYR A 184 -4.12 6.92 16.30
C TYR A 184 -4.58 7.78 17.49
N ILE A 185 -4.11 9.03 17.54
CA ILE A 185 -4.55 10.03 18.52
C ILE A 185 -5.82 10.71 18.00
N ALA A 186 -6.87 10.72 18.81
CA ALA A 186 -8.12 11.41 18.44
C ALA A 186 -7.94 12.93 18.38
N GLY A 187 -8.57 13.56 17.38
CA GLY A 187 -8.65 15.00 17.23
C GLY A 187 -8.78 15.42 15.78
N ARG A 188 -8.82 16.74 15.53
CA ARG A 188 -8.87 17.30 14.18
C ARG A 188 -7.65 16.83 13.37
N GLN A 189 -7.86 16.46 12.10
CA GLN A 189 -6.78 16.06 11.20
C GLN A 189 -5.58 17.00 11.26
N CYS A 190 -4.38 16.43 11.27
CA CYS A 190 -3.10 17.11 11.38
C CYS A 190 -2.88 17.99 12.64
N SER A 191 -3.82 18.07 13.59
CA SER A 191 -3.65 18.92 14.78
C SER A 191 -2.53 18.44 15.73
N ARG A 192 -2.03 17.21 15.54
CA ARG A 192 -0.96 16.60 16.34
C ARG A 192 0.08 15.91 15.46
N CYS A 193 0.45 16.50 14.32
CA CYS A 193 1.55 15.98 13.53
C CYS A 193 2.86 15.98 14.34
N PRO A 194 3.66 14.89 14.28
CA PRO A 194 4.91 14.81 15.01
C PRO A 194 5.94 15.81 14.48
N ARG A 195 6.95 16.13 15.30
CA ARG A 195 8.06 17.02 14.90
C ARG A 195 8.74 16.50 13.62
N GLY A 196 9.02 17.40 12.69
CA GLY A 196 9.57 17.06 11.37
C GLY A 196 8.50 16.70 10.32
N TYR A 197 7.21 16.71 10.68
CA TYR A 197 6.10 16.47 9.76
C TYR A 197 5.25 17.73 9.58
N ARG A 198 4.65 17.89 8.40
CA ARG A 198 3.70 18.95 8.07
C ARG A 198 2.41 18.34 7.54
N CYS A 199 1.30 19.07 7.69
CA CYS A 199 0.05 18.63 7.12
C CYS A 199 0.10 18.71 5.59
N GLN A 200 -0.21 17.62 4.92
CA GLN A 200 -0.37 17.55 3.49
C GLN A 200 -1.61 16.70 3.18
N ASN A 201 -2.65 17.35 2.63
CA ASN A 201 -3.91 16.72 2.26
C ASN A 201 -4.51 15.85 3.38
N GLY A 202 -4.52 16.37 4.63
CA GLY A 202 -5.12 15.68 5.79
C GLY A 202 -4.24 14.61 6.44
N LEU A 203 -3.00 14.42 5.99
CA LEU A 203 -2.02 13.50 6.59
C LEU A 203 -0.75 14.25 7.02
N CYS A 204 -0.05 13.73 8.02
CA CYS A 204 1.26 14.21 8.42
C CYS A 204 2.33 13.65 7.48
N ALA A 205 2.82 14.44 6.54
CA ALA A 205 3.89 14.08 5.62
C ALA A 205 5.25 14.55 6.17
N LYS A 206 6.32 13.79 5.93
CA LYS A 206 7.69 14.20 6.29
C LYS A 206 8.00 15.52 5.59
N SER A 207 8.46 16.51 6.35
CA SER A 207 8.96 17.74 5.76
C SER A 207 10.25 17.41 5.05
N ALA A 208 10.35 17.66 3.74
CA ALA A 208 11.65 17.75 3.11
C ALA A 208 12.39 18.89 3.82
N TRP A 209 13.47 18.57 4.54
CA TRP A 209 14.40 19.59 4.99
C TRP A 209 14.95 20.25 3.73
N LYS A 210 14.73 21.57 3.59
CA LYS A 210 15.44 22.37 2.60
C LYS A 210 16.84 22.66 3.13
#